data_AF-A0A9P4H769-F1
#
_entry.id   AF-A0A9P4H769-F1
#
_cell.length_a   1.000
_cell.length_b   1.000
_cell.length_c   1.000
_cell.angle_alpha   90.00
_cell.angle_beta   90.00
_cell.angle_gamma   90.00
#
_symmetry.space_group_name_H-M   'P 1'
#
loop_
_entity.id
_entity.type
_entity.pdbx_description
1 polymer ?
#
loop_
_entity_poly.entity_id
_entity_poly.type
_entity_poly.pdbx_seq_one_letter_code
_entity_poly.pdbx_strand_id
1 'polypeptide(L)'
;MYGKHCTSELLPFTFGTQNCPIETNNEPPKPVAEAELNDWQAQWNTSCLRRQLISFFGKYAQDGTARIDQIICFGLGCLLTVCEGWPEVPRRAYLQHLAACTIRDTLATYLDGNRPKIYAQDPSYTLAEEAYLLTHMNITVLPDPEGFKALNGNTLVLSFAPNVPVRQIALDMTHGSNGPAGIFCDAIKDDGLGCDGKGTSDDGLRRNVCPFSTDPSSPGLWKYKQESVSIEFEDKRDDGFGNIAVGVYLKKVQ
;
A
#
# COMPACT_ATOMS: atom_id res chain seq x y z
N MET A 1 27.91 45.42 5.49
CA MET A 1 28.21 44.17 6.24
C MET A 1 27.44 43.05 5.55
N TYR A 2 28.16 42.21 4.81
CA TYR A 2 27.58 41.07 4.13
C TYR A 2 27.24 39.99 5.17
N GLY A 3 25.97 39.58 5.19
CA GLY A 3 25.46 38.52 6.05
C GLY A 3 26.05 37.18 5.67
N LYS A 4 26.52 36.45 6.68
CA LYS A 4 27.21 35.15 6.57
C LYS A 4 26.39 34.16 5.74
N HIS A 5 27.06 33.57 4.74
CA HIS A 5 26.59 32.39 4.03
C HIS A 5 26.35 31.25 5.01
N CYS A 6 25.10 30.80 5.10
CA CYS A 6 24.77 29.51 5.69
C CYS A 6 25.01 28.47 4.59
N THR A 7 26.21 27.87 4.58
CA THR A 7 26.48 26.67 3.77
C THR A 7 25.83 25.49 4.49
N SER A 8 24.55 25.23 4.20
CA SER A 8 23.98 23.92 4.53
C SER A 8 24.65 22.92 3.60
N GLU A 9 25.63 22.18 4.10
CA GLU A 9 25.98 20.90 3.48
C GLU A 9 24.68 20.12 3.33
N LEU A 10 24.34 19.79 2.08
CA LEU A 10 23.23 18.91 1.76
C LEU A 10 23.58 17.55 2.38
N LEU A 11 23.10 17.32 3.60
CA LEU A 11 23.09 15.98 4.16
C LEU A 11 22.24 15.12 3.20
N PRO A 12 22.78 14.01 2.67
CA PRO A 12 21.99 13.11 1.86
C PRO A 12 20.77 12.67 2.69
N PHE A 13 19.58 12.70 2.09
CA PHE A 13 18.35 12.19 2.70
C PHE A 13 18.61 10.78 3.19
N THR A 14 18.89 10.63 4.47
CA THR A 14 18.99 9.33 5.11
C THR A 14 17.56 9.03 5.51
N PHE A 15 16.92 8.05 4.85
CA PHE A 15 15.70 7.46 5.38
C PHE A 15 16.10 6.81 6.71
N GLY A 16 15.96 7.55 7.79
CA GLY A 16 16.08 6.99 9.12
C GLY A 16 14.96 5.96 9.26
N THR A 17 15.29 4.72 9.59
CA THR A 17 14.31 3.89 10.27
C THR A 17 13.93 4.69 11.52
N GLN A 18 12.66 5.09 11.64
CA GLN A 18 12.14 5.31 12.97
C GLN A 18 12.22 3.93 13.61
N ASN A 19 13.32 3.69 14.32
CA ASN A 19 13.33 2.71 15.36
C ASN A 19 12.27 3.23 16.34
N CYS A 20 11.02 2.79 16.18
CA CYS A 20 10.17 2.62 17.35
C CYS A 20 11.08 1.94 18.37
N PRO A 21 11.29 2.53 19.57
CA PRO A 21 11.91 1.80 20.63
C PRO A 21 11.00 0.58 20.83
N ILE A 22 11.42 -0.56 20.29
CA ILE A 22 10.93 -1.83 20.75
C ILE A 22 11.44 -1.82 22.18
N GLU A 23 10.58 -1.49 23.14
CA GLU A 23 10.86 -1.77 24.53
C GLU A 23 11.39 -3.20 24.55
N THR A 24 12.62 -3.36 25.03
CA THR A 24 13.45 -4.55 24.89
C THR A 24 12.91 -5.70 25.74
N ASN A 25 11.68 -6.13 25.48
CA ASN A 25 11.23 -7.45 25.83
C ASN A 25 11.97 -8.39 24.87
N ASN A 26 13.07 -8.96 25.36
CA ASN A 26 13.94 -9.91 24.63
C ASN A 26 13.24 -11.23 24.23
N GLU A 27 11.91 -11.28 24.24
CA GLU A 27 11.17 -12.43 23.74
C GLU A 27 10.99 -12.29 22.22
N PRO A 28 11.30 -13.34 21.44
CA PRO A 28 11.04 -13.32 20.02
C PRO A 28 9.53 -13.09 19.78
N PRO A 29 9.17 -12.29 18.77
CA PRO A 29 7.77 -12.06 18.44
C PRO A 29 7.01 -13.38 18.26
N LYS A 30 5.78 -13.44 18.77
CA LYS A 30 4.99 -14.67 18.72
C LYS A 30 4.46 -14.91 17.30
N PRO A 31 4.60 -16.12 16.75
CA PRO A 31 4.02 -16.44 15.46
C PRO A 31 2.49 -16.47 15.54
N VAL A 32 1.83 -16.03 14.47
CA VAL A 32 0.38 -16.17 14.28
C VAL A 32 0.04 -17.65 14.12
N ALA A 33 -1.01 -18.13 14.78
CA ALA A 33 -1.41 -19.53 14.69
C ALA A 33 -2.10 -19.82 13.34
N GLU A 34 -1.91 -21.03 12.79
CA GLU A 34 -2.53 -21.44 11.52
C GLU A 34 -4.07 -21.34 11.56
N ALA A 35 -4.68 -21.61 12.72
CA ALA A 35 -6.12 -21.45 12.92
C ALA A 35 -6.59 -20.00 12.74
N GLU A 36 -5.78 -19.01 13.14
CA GLU A 36 -6.08 -17.59 12.96
C GLU A 36 -5.99 -17.19 11.49
N LEU A 37 -4.95 -17.66 10.77
CA LEU A 37 -4.81 -17.43 9.33
C LEU A 37 -6.01 -17.98 8.55
N ASN A 38 -6.48 -19.18 8.93
CA ASN A 38 -7.65 -19.81 8.33
C ASN A 38 -8.95 -19.03 8.61
N ASP A 39 -9.12 -18.51 9.83
CA ASP A 39 -10.26 -17.66 10.17
C ASP A 39 -10.23 -16.34 9.38
N TRP A 40 -9.08 -15.68 9.30
CA TRP A 40 -8.94 -14.44 8.52
C TRP A 40 -9.19 -14.67 7.01
N GLN A 41 -8.73 -15.80 6.47
CA GLN A 41 -9.04 -16.20 5.09
C GLN A 41 -10.54 -16.40 4.88
N ALA A 42 -11.24 -17.06 5.82
CA ALA A 42 -12.67 -17.28 5.74
C ALA A 42 -13.47 -15.96 5.81
N GLN A 43 -13.05 -15.04 6.69
CA GLN A 43 -13.60 -13.69 6.77
C GLN A 43 -13.38 -12.92 5.46
N TRP A 44 -12.16 -12.93 4.90
CA TRP A 44 -11.87 -12.31 3.61
C TRP A 44 -12.78 -12.82 2.51
N ASN A 45 -12.94 -14.15 2.41
CA ASN A 45 -13.72 -14.81 1.37
C ASN A 45 -15.19 -14.38 1.37
N THR A 46 -15.73 -14.01 2.53
CA THR A 46 -17.11 -13.57 2.74
C THR A 46 -17.26 -12.04 2.86
N SER A 47 -16.17 -11.29 2.81
CA SER A 47 -16.18 -9.82 2.97
C SER A 47 -16.86 -9.07 1.83
N CYS A 48 -17.39 -7.88 2.14
CA CYS A 48 -17.95 -6.96 1.15
C CYS A 48 -16.87 -6.43 0.22
N LEU A 49 -15.72 -6.03 0.78
CA LEU A 49 -14.60 -5.48 0.03
C LEU A 49 -14.11 -6.46 -1.05
N ARG A 50 -13.92 -7.74 -0.72
CA ARG A 50 -13.55 -8.76 -1.71
C ARG A 50 -14.53 -8.83 -2.88
N ARG A 51 -15.84 -8.84 -2.61
CA ARG A 51 -16.87 -8.87 -3.67
C ARG A 51 -16.81 -7.62 -4.55
N GLN A 52 -16.60 -6.46 -3.95
CA GLN A 52 -16.50 -5.22 -4.71
C GLN A 52 -15.24 -5.16 -5.56
N LEU A 53 -14.09 -5.63 -5.04
CA LEU A 53 -12.86 -5.76 -5.83
C LEU A 53 -13.06 -6.69 -7.03
N ILE A 54 -13.67 -7.87 -6.82
CA ILE A 54 -13.98 -8.80 -7.92
C ILE A 54 -14.88 -8.12 -8.96
N SER A 55 -15.95 -7.45 -8.53
CA SER A 55 -16.87 -6.78 -9.46
C SER A 55 -16.21 -5.64 -10.22
N PHE A 56 -15.39 -4.82 -9.54
CA PHE A 56 -14.75 -3.66 -10.12
C PHE A 56 -13.66 -4.05 -11.13
N PHE A 57 -12.75 -4.94 -10.74
CA PHE A 57 -11.68 -5.42 -11.64
C PHE A 57 -12.23 -6.31 -12.75
N GLY A 58 -13.31 -7.07 -12.51
CA GLY A 58 -13.98 -7.84 -13.55
C GLY A 58 -14.56 -6.96 -14.65
N LYS A 59 -15.26 -5.87 -14.29
CA LYS A 59 -15.75 -4.88 -15.26
C LYS A 59 -14.60 -4.20 -16.00
N TYR A 60 -13.59 -3.75 -15.27
CA TYR A 60 -12.43 -3.08 -15.86
C TYR A 60 -11.71 -3.96 -16.90
N ALA A 61 -11.54 -5.25 -16.59
CA ALA A 61 -10.92 -6.21 -17.50
C ALA A 61 -11.77 -6.49 -18.75
N GLN A 62 -13.10 -6.56 -18.60
CA GLN A 62 -14.04 -6.73 -19.73
C GLN A 62 -14.03 -5.54 -20.69
N ASP A 63 -13.85 -4.33 -20.17
CA ASP A 63 -13.81 -3.12 -20.99
C ASP A 63 -12.53 -3.03 -21.85
N GLY A 64 -11.55 -3.93 -21.65
CA GLY A 64 -10.32 -3.99 -22.45
C GLY A 64 -9.45 -2.74 -22.34
N THR A 65 -9.64 -1.96 -21.27
CA THR A 65 -9.15 -0.59 -21.17
C THR A 65 -7.64 -0.51 -20.98
N ALA A 66 -7.04 -1.10 -19.93
CA ALA A 66 -5.57 -1.18 -19.80
C ALA A 66 -5.10 -2.57 -19.36
N ARG A 67 -3.87 -2.92 -19.78
CA ARG A 67 -3.23 -4.18 -19.39
C ARG A 67 -2.56 -4.05 -18.02
N ILE A 68 -3.01 -4.84 -17.06
CA ILE A 68 -2.28 -5.09 -15.82
C ILE A 68 -1.56 -6.43 -15.95
N ASP A 69 -0.24 -6.43 -16.01
CA ASP A 69 0.58 -7.65 -16.09
C ASP A 69 1.37 -7.94 -14.80
N GLN A 70 1.42 -6.97 -13.89
CA GLN A 70 2.02 -7.14 -12.58
C GLN A 70 1.36 -6.26 -11.52
N ILE A 71 1.45 -6.73 -10.29
CA ILE A 71 1.03 -6.05 -9.07
C ILE A 71 2.26 -5.89 -8.19
N ILE A 72 2.53 -4.68 -7.69
CA ILE A 72 3.63 -4.46 -6.73
C ILE A 72 3.05 -3.88 -5.44
N CYS A 73 3.29 -4.59 -4.34
CA CYS A 73 2.79 -4.26 -3.01
C CYS A 73 3.92 -3.62 -2.19
N PHE A 74 3.70 -2.42 -1.65
CA PHE A 74 4.66 -1.71 -0.79
C PHE A 74 4.06 -1.35 0.56
N GLY A 75 4.74 -1.67 1.65
CA GLY A 75 4.32 -1.26 3.00
C GLY A 75 3.02 -1.95 3.44
N LEU A 76 2.98 -3.28 3.35
CA LEU A 76 1.82 -4.11 3.71
C LEU A 76 1.96 -4.67 5.14
N GLY A 77 3.19 -4.65 5.67
CA GLY A 77 3.54 -5.13 7.00
C GLY A 77 3.70 -6.65 7.12
N CYS A 78 4.17 -7.06 8.30
CA CYS A 78 4.31 -8.45 8.71
C CYS A 78 2.94 -9.13 8.89
N LEU A 79 2.79 -10.34 8.34
CA LEU A 79 1.54 -11.11 8.39
C LEU A 79 1.61 -12.36 9.29
N LEU A 80 2.82 -12.78 9.69
CA LEU A 80 3.02 -13.99 10.49
C LEU A 80 3.45 -13.72 11.93
N THR A 81 3.64 -12.45 12.29
CA THR A 81 4.29 -12.06 13.53
C THR A 81 3.42 -11.11 14.33
N VAL A 82 3.00 -11.50 15.53
CA VAL A 82 2.24 -10.63 16.43
C VAL A 82 3.17 -9.61 17.09
N CYS A 83 2.89 -8.33 16.86
CA CYS A 83 3.54 -7.22 17.57
C CYS A 83 2.85 -6.99 18.91
N GLU A 84 3.61 -6.92 20.01
CA GLU A 84 3.05 -6.55 21.31
C GLU A 84 2.38 -5.18 21.24
N GLY A 85 1.15 -5.08 21.77
CA GLY A 85 0.34 -3.86 21.74
C GLY A 85 -0.44 -3.60 20.44
N TRP A 86 -0.21 -4.39 19.37
CA TRP A 86 -0.86 -4.21 18.06
C TRP A 86 -1.31 -5.55 17.44
N PRO A 87 -2.20 -6.31 18.11
CA PRO A 87 -2.59 -7.66 17.68
C PRO A 87 -3.33 -7.71 16.34
N GLU A 88 -3.90 -6.60 15.87
CA GLU A 88 -4.63 -6.49 14.61
C GLU A 88 -3.72 -6.28 13.38
N VAL A 89 -2.45 -5.91 13.58
CA VAL A 89 -1.51 -5.62 12.48
C VAL A 89 -1.31 -6.83 11.57
N PRO A 90 -1.08 -8.06 12.07
CA PRO A 90 -0.86 -9.21 11.20
C PRO A 90 -2.11 -9.59 10.42
N ARG A 91 -3.29 -9.47 11.06
CA ARG A 91 -4.58 -9.65 10.37
C ARG A 91 -4.71 -8.68 9.22
N ARG A 92 -4.47 -7.38 9.45
CA ARG A 92 -4.53 -6.36 8.40
C ARG A 92 -3.57 -6.67 7.27
N ALA A 93 -2.29 -6.93 7.59
CA ALA A 93 -1.29 -7.27 6.59
C ALA A 93 -1.73 -8.48 5.76
N TYR A 94 -2.19 -9.56 6.41
CA TYR A 94 -2.67 -10.76 5.74
C TYR A 94 -3.81 -10.46 4.75
N LEU A 95 -4.83 -9.70 5.17
CA LEU A 95 -5.96 -9.33 4.33
C LEU A 95 -5.55 -8.46 3.14
N GLN A 96 -4.59 -7.55 3.32
CA GLN A 96 -4.08 -6.72 2.21
C GLN A 96 -3.36 -7.58 1.14
N HIS A 97 -2.60 -8.61 1.54
CA HIS A 97 -2.02 -9.57 0.59
C HIS A 97 -3.10 -10.42 -0.11
N LEU A 98 -4.15 -10.82 0.62
CA LEU A 98 -5.30 -11.51 0.02
C LEU A 98 -6.05 -10.63 -0.98
N ALA A 99 -6.09 -9.32 -0.78
CA ALA A 99 -6.63 -8.39 -1.76
C ALA A 99 -5.79 -8.39 -3.06
N ALA A 100 -4.46 -8.35 -2.97
CA ALA A 100 -3.58 -8.48 -4.13
C ALA A 100 -3.84 -9.79 -4.90
N CYS A 101 -3.96 -10.91 -4.16
CA CYS A 101 -4.28 -12.22 -4.73
C CYS A 101 -5.66 -12.25 -5.40
N THR A 102 -6.67 -11.67 -4.76
CA THR A 102 -8.04 -11.56 -5.31
C THR A 102 -8.04 -10.79 -6.62
N ILE A 103 -7.33 -9.67 -6.68
CA ILE A 103 -7.24 -8.84 -7.88
C ILE A 103 -6.54 -9.62 -9.00
N ARG A 104 -5.38 -10.22 -8.74
CA ARG A 104 -4.68 -11.09 -9.70
C ARG A 104 -5.58 -12.17 -10.25
N ASP A 105 -6.26 -12.91 -9.37
CA ASP A 105 -7.05 -14.06 -9.76
C ASP A 105 -8.31 -13.65 -10.52
N THR A 106 -8.89 -12.49 -10.17
CA THR A 106 -9.97 -11.86 -10.95
C THR A 106 -9.47 -11.47 -12.34
N LEU A 107 -8.34 -10.79 -12.46
CA LEU A 107 -7.79 -10.39 -13.77
C LEU A 107 -7.48 -11.62 -14.63
N ALA A 108 -6.93 -12.69 -14.04
CA ALA A 108 -6.60 -13.91 -14.77
C ALA A 108 -7.81 -14.59 -15.43
N THR A 109 -9.02 -14.45 -14.88
CA THR A 109 -10.23 -15.01 -15.52
C THR A 109 -10.63 -14.30 -16.80
N TYR A 110 -10.13 -13.07 -17.03
CA TYR A 110 -10.47 -12.25 -18.20
C TYR A 110 -9.31 -12.07 -19.19
N LEU A 111 -8.08 -12.42 -18.80
CA LEU A 111 -6.88 -12.23 -19.61
C LEU A 111 -6.40 -13.54 -20.30
N ASP A 112 -7.32 -14.43 -20.67
CA ASP A 112 -7.03 -15.74 -21.27
C ASP A 112 -6.02 -16.57 -20.46
N GLY A 113 -6.10 -16.50 -19.13
CA GLY A 113 -5.19 -17.20 -18.22
C GLY A 113 -3.84 -16.50 -17.99
N ASN A 114 -3.58 -15.35 -18.63
CA ASN A 114 -2.42 -14.52 -18.27
C ASN A 114 -2.63 -13.94 -16.87
N ARG A 115 -1.95 -14.54 -15.91
CA ARG A 115 -2.03 -14.18 -14.50
C ARG A 115 -0.99 -13.10 -14.18
N PRO A 116 -1.39 -11.92 -13.68
CA PRO A 116 -0.43 -10.91 -13.26
C PRO A 116 0.54 -11.47 -12.21
N LYS A 117 1.82 -11.12 -12.33
CA LYS A 117 2.80 -11.45 -11.27
C LYS A 117 2.56 -10.56 -10.07
N ILE A 118 2.77 -11.06 -8.85
CA ILE A 118 2.72 -10.23 -7.65
C ILE A 118 4.11 -10.16 -7.05
N TYR A 119 4.58 -8.93 -6.86
CA TYR A 119 5.77 -8.61 -6.11
C TYR A 119 5.39 -7.89 -4.82
N ALA A 120 6.20 -8.06 -3.79
CA ALA A 120 6.06 -7.31 -2.54
C ALA A 120 7.41 -6.78 -2.08
N GLN A 121 7.43 -5.60 -1.49
CA GLN A 121 8.61 -5.02 -0.87
C GLN A 121 8.19 -4.33 0.43
N ASP A 122 8.66 -4.88 1.55
CA ASP A 122 8.45 -4.32 2.88
C ASP A 122 9.69 -4.57 3.74
N PRO A 123 10.27 -3.53 4.38
CA PRO A 123 11.41 -3.71 5.27
C PRO A 123 11.09 -4.57 6.50
N SER A 124 9.82 -4.83 6.81
CA SER A 124 9.43 -5.67 7.94
C SER A 124 9.51 -7.16 7.63
N TYR A 125 9.55 -7.59 6.37
CA TYR A 125 9.52 -9.01 6.04
C TYR A 125 10.73 -9.78 6.58
N THR A 126 10.44 -10.91 7.20
CA THR A 126 11.41 -11.92 7.61
C THR A 126 11.53 -13.02 6.57
N LEU A 127 12.61 -13.83 6.61
CA LEU A 127 12.77 -14.99 5.72
C LEU A 127 11.59 -15.99 5.79
N ALA A 128 10.97 -16.13 6.97
CA ALA A 128 9.79 -16.97 7.14
C ALA A 128 8.58 -16.41 6.39
N GLU A 129 8.40 -15.08 6.40
CA GLU A 129 7.34 -14.40 5.66
C GLU A 129 7.58 -14.42 4.16
N GLU A 130 8.82 -14.20 3.71
CA GLU A 130 9.19 -14.35 2.30
C GLU A 130 8.86 -15.75 1.78
N ALA A 131 9.24 -16.78 2.54
CA ALA A 131 8.94 -18.17 2.20
C ALA A 131 7.42 -18.41 2.15
N TYR A 132 6.67 -17.92 3.14
CA TYR A 132 5.22 -18.09 3.19
C TYR A 132 4.49 -17.38 2.04
N LEU A 133 4.87 -16.13 1.75
CA LEU A 133 4.32 -15.35 0.65
C LEU A 133 4.55 -16.05 -0.69
N LEU A 134 5.72 -16.62 -0.89
CA LEU A 134 6.04 -17.38 -2.09
C LEU A 134 5.22 -18.67 -2.19
N THR A 135 5.18 -19.48 -1.13
CA THR A 135 4.56 -20.81 -1.16
C THR A 135 3.03 -20.79 -1.13
N HIS A 136 2.44 -19.92 -0.31
CA HIS A 136 0.98 -19.93 -0.07
C HIS A 136 0.25 -18.89 -0.90
N MET A 137 0.90 -17.78 -1.25
CA MET A 137 0.26 -16.67 -1.98
C MET A 137 0.80 -16.47 -3.39
N ASN A 138 1.89 -17.16 -3.78
CA ASN A 138 2.59 -16.94 -5.05
C ASN A 138 2.97 -15.46 -5.25
N ILE A 139 3.54 -14.88 -4.20
CA ILE A 139 4.04 -13.51 -4.13
C ILE A 139 5.56 -13.57 -3.99
N THR A 140 6.29 -12.89 -4.88
CA THR A 140 7.75 -12.81 -4.81
C THR A 140 8.16 -11.56 -4.05
N VAL A 141 8.86 -11.72 -2.92
CA VAL A 141 9.45 -10.57 -2.23
C VAL A 141 10.67 -10.08 -3.01
N LEU A 142 10.73 -8.76 -3.23
CA LEU A 142 11.84 -8.09 -3.88
C LEU A 142 12.68 -7.35 -2.83
N PRO A 143 14.02 -7.43 -2.89
CA PRO A 143 14.88 -6.66 -2.00
C PRO A 143 14.77 -5.17 -2.32
N ASP A 144 14.90 -4.31 -1.33
CA ASP A 144 14.94 -2.86 -1.55
C ASP A 144 16.19 -2.47 -2.38
N PRO A 145 16.08 -1.62 -3.43
CA PRO A 145 14.88 -0.93 -3.95
C PRO A 145 14.32 -1.55 -5.25
N GLU A 146 14.45 -2.86 -5.46
CA GLU A 146 14.06 -3.54 -6.70
C GLU A 146 12.57 -3.46 -7.00
N GLY A 147 11.71 -3.32 -5.99
CA GLY A 147 10.28 -3.05 -6.17
C GLY A 147 10.04 -1.77 -6.97
N PHE A 148 10.77 -0.69 -6.67
CA PHE A 148 10.65 0.56 -7.42
C PHE A 148 11.22 0.45 -8.84
N LYS A 149 12.32 -0.30 -9.02
CA LYS A 149 12.92 -0.52 -10.34
C LYS A 149 12.04 -1.37 -11.25
N ALA A 150 11.20 -2.23 -10.68
CA ALA A 150 10.27 -3.05 -11.43
C ALA A 150 9.03 -2.29 -11.94
N LEU A 151 8.76 -1.08 -11.45
CA LEU A 151 7.60 -0.28 -11.85
C LEU A 151 7.58 0.00 -13.36
N ASN A 152 6.40 -0.12 -13.96
CA ASN A 152 6.14 0.23 -15.35
C ASN A 152 4.69 0.68 -15.54
N GLY A 153 4.33 1.09 -16.76
CA GLY A 153 2.98 1.56 -17.08
C GLY A 153 1.84 0.54 -16.99
N ASN A 154 2.15 -0.75 -16.88
CA ASN A 154 1.20 -1.85 -16.72
C ASN A 154 1.09 -2.33 -15.26
N THR A 155 1.73 -1.61 -14.33
CA THR A 155 1.77 -2.01 -12.93
C THR A 155 0.54 -1.54 -12.18
N LEU A 156 -0.09 -2.43 -11.41
CA LEU A 156 -0.99 -2.05 -10.33
C LEU A 156 -0.19 -1.93 -9.03
N VAL A 157 -0.19 -0.74 -8.42
CA VAL A 157 0.53 -0.49 -7.17
C VAL A 157 -0.43 -0.63 -5.99
N LEU A 158 -0.08 -1.44 -4.99
CA LEU A 158 -0.77 -1.49 -3.70
C LEU A 158 0.12 -0.83 -2.64
N SER A 159 -0.40 0.15 -1.90
CA SER A 159 0.35 0.80 -0.83
C SER A 159 -0.54 1.33 0.28
N PHE A 160 -0.27 0.93 1.54
CA PHE A 160 -1.14 1.25 2.68
C PHE A 160 -0.39 1.86 3.87
N ALA A 161 0.75 1.30 4.28
CA ALA A 161 1.54 1.86 5.38
C ALA A 161 3.04 1.98 5.04
N PRO A 162 3.42 2.55 3.88
CA PRO A 162 4.82 2.72 3.55
C PRO A 162 5.48 3.80 4.42
N ASN A 163 6.78 3.67 4.67
CA ASN A 163 7.60 4.68 5.33
C ASN A 163 8.26 5.68 4.35
N VAL A 164 7.87 5.63 3.07
CA VAL A 164 8.34 6.47 1.96
C VAL A 164 7.17 6.85 1.06
N PRO A 165 7.26 7.91 0.24
CA PRO A 165 6.16 8.40 -0.61
C PRO A 165 5.95 7.53 -1.85
N VAL A 166 5.58 6.26 -1.65
CA VAL A 166 5.43 5.24 -2.70
C VAL A 166 4.53 5.72 -3.82
N ARG A 167 3.40 6.36 -3.50
CA ARG A 167 2.40 6.73 -4.51
C ARG A 167 2.92 7.82 -5.44
N GLN A 168 3.65 8.80 -4.90
CA GLN A 168 4.32 9.84 -5.68
C GLN A 168 5.45 9.26 -6.53
N ILE A 169 6.30 8.42 -5.93
CA ILE A 169 7.40 7.77 -6.65
C ILE A 169 6.85 6.92 -7.79
N ALA A 170 5.79 6.15 -7.55
CA ALA A 170 5.16 5.32 -8.57
C ALA A 170 4.65 6.14 -9.75
N LEU A 171 3.98 7.27 -9.50
CA LEU A 171 3.54 8.17 -10.56
C LEU A 171 4.72 8.75 -11.36
N ASP A 172 5.78 9.18 -10.69
CA ASP A 172 6.94 9.80 -11.35
C ASP A 172 7.73 8.79 -12.18
N MET A 173 8.03 7.63 -11.59
CA MET A 173 8.73 6.51 -12.25
C MET A 173 8.00 6.00 -13.49
N THR A 174 6.68 6.13 -13.54
CA THR A 174 5.83 5.67 -14.67
C THR A 174 5.27 6.82 -15.50
N HIS A 175 5.76 8.05 -15.30
CA HIS A 175 5.29 9.24 -16.02
C HIS A 175 5.41 9.06 -17.55
N GLY A 176 6.52 8.51 -18.02
CA GLY A 176 6.75 8.25 -19.45
C GLY A 176 5.74 7.29 -20.10
N SER A 177 5.06 6.46 -19.29
CA SER A 177 3.99 5.57 -19.71
C SER A 177 2.59 6.07 -19.35
N ASN A 178 2.46 7.37 -19.01
CA ASN A 178 1.23 8.00 -18.53
C ASN A 178 0.70 7.34 -17.24
N GLY A 179 1.58 7.18 -16.25
CA GLY A 179 1.27 6.63 -14.94
C GLY A 179 1.28 5.10 -14.88
N PRO A 180 1.11 4.52 -13.67
CA PRO A 180 0.90 3.09 -13.50
C PRO A 180 -0.49 2.73 -14.05
N ALA A 181 -0.75 1.44 -14.26
CA ALA A 181 -2.07 0.97 -14.67
C ALA A 181 -3.12 1.23 -13.58
N GLY A 182 -2.72 1.24 -12.31
CA GLY A 182 -3.57 1.66 -11.22
C GLY A 182 -2.84 1.80 -9.89
N ILE A 183 -3.51 2.41 -8.93
CA ILE A 183 -3.07 2.51 -7.53
C ILE A 183 -4.24 2.10 -6.63
N PHE A 184 -3.99 1.16 -5.71
CA PHE A 184 -4.90 0.80 -4.62
C PHE A 184 -4.24 1.16 -3.29
N CYS A 185 -4.82 2.14 -2.60
CA CYS A 185 -4.22 2.73 -1.41
C CYS A 185 -5.26 3.35 -0.49
N ASP A 186 -4.82 4.00 0.59
CA ASP A 186 -5.65 4.94 1.34
C ASP A 186 -6.24 6.00 0.41
N ALA A 187 -7.52 6.31 0.63
CA ALA A 187 -8.28 7.19 -0.25
C ALA A 187 -7.59 8.56 -0.40
N ILE A 188 -7.41 9.00 -1.65
CA ILE A 188 -6.82 10.29 -1.99
C ILE A 188 -7.89 11.37 -1.76
N LYS A 189 -7.82 12.07 -0.63
CA LYS A 189 -8.88 13.00 -0.19
C LYS A 189 -8.73 14.43 -0.71
N ASP A 190 -7.50 14.85 -0.95
CA ASP A 190 -7.15 16.21 -1.35
C ASP A 190 -5.87 16.23 -2.21
N ASP A 191 -5.44 17.44 -2.59
CA ASP A 191 -4.23 17.71 -3.39
C ASP A 191 -2.94 17.80 -2.56
N GLY A 192 -2.99 17.58 -1.25
CA GLY A 192 -1.84 17.65 -0.34
C GLY A 192 -1.34 19.06 -0.06
N LEU A 193 -1.96 20.12 -0.59
CA LEU A 193 -1.51 21.51 -0.40
C LEU A 193 -2.18 22.19 0.80
N GLY A 194 -3.21 21.56 1.39
CA GLY A 194 -4.02 22.14 2.46
C GLY A 194 -3.44 22.07 3.87
N CYS A 195 -2.29 21.41 4.10
CA CYS A 195 -1.71 21.33 5.43
C CYS A 195 -0.99 22.64 5.80
N ASP A 196 -1.52 23.39 6.76
CA ASP A 196 -0.89 24.61 7.29
C ASP A 196 0.10 24.33 8.44
N GLY A 197 0.45 23.05 8.65
CA GLY A 197 1.31 22.59 9.74
C GLY A 197 0.65 22.63 11.12
N LYS A 198 -0.67 22.84 11.21
CA LYS A 198 -1.40 22.92 12.48
C LYS A 198 -2.47 21.85 12.55
N GLY A 199 -2.38 20.99 13.56
CA GLY A 199 -3.45 20.06 13.91
C GLY A 199 -4.03 20.38 15.28
N THR A 200 -5.32 20.12 15.45
CA THR A 200 -5.97 20.07 16.76
C THR A 200 -5.83 18.66 17.30
N SER A 201 -5.18 18.48 18.45
CA SER A 201 -5.19 17.20 19.16
C SER A 201 -6.53 16.95 19.85
N ASP A 202 -6.79 15.70 20.24
CA ASP A 202 -8.04 15.25 20.88
C ASP A 202 -8.40 16.00 22.18
N ASP A 203 -7.44 16.68 22.79
CA ASP A 203 -7.63 17.55 23.96
C ASP A 203 -7.98 19.01 23.59
N GLY A 204 -8.25 19.29 22.32
CA GLY A 204 -8.61 20.62 21.82
C GLY A 204 -7.44 21.61 21.71
N LEU A 205 -6.22 21.19 22.06
CA LEU A 205 -5.03 22.04 21.92
C LEU A 205 -4.56 22.06 20.47
N ARG A 206 -4.32 23.26 19.93
CA ARG A 206 -3.58 23.41 18.68
C ARG A 206 -2.12 23.11 18.94
N ARG A 207 -1.65 21.95 18.47
CA ARG A 207 -0.22 21.60 18.50
C ARG A 207 0.33 21.70 17.08
N ASN A 208 1.62 21.98 16.99
CA ASN A 208 2.37 21.68 15.78
C ASN A 208 2.35 20.15 15.67
N VAL A 209 1.41 19.62 14.90
CA VAL A 209 1.42 18.21 14.52
C VAL A 209 2.47 18.12 13.43
N CYS A 210 3.51 17.32 13.63
CA CYS A 210 4.43 16.98 12.54
C CYS A 210 3.57 16.36 11.43
N PRO A 211 3.32 17.07 10.32
CA PRO A 211 2.26 16.70 9.36
C PRO A 211 2.69 15.58 8.42
N PHE A 212 3.82 14.92 8.69
CA PHE A 212 4.45 13.97 7.79
C PHE A 212 3.76 12.61 7.92
N SER A 213 2.63 12.45 7.22
CA SER A 213 2.40 11.15 6.60
C SER A 213 3.59 10.88 5.68
N THR A 214 4.15 9.69 5.76
CA THR A 214 5.29 9.25 4.94
C THR A 214 4.91 9.08 3.47
N ASP A 215 3.61 8.96 3.19
CA ASP A 215 3.03 8.85 1.86
C ASP A 215 1.77 9.71 1.80
N PRO A 216 1.90 11.05 1.70
CA PRO A 216 0.76 11.96 1.74
C PRO A 216 -0.01 12.01 0.41
N SER A 217 -1.08 12.80 0.32
CA SER A 217 -1.62 13.24 -0.97
C SER A 217 -0.64 14.18 -1.69
N SER A 218 -0.81 14.37 -3.00
CA SER A 218 -0.08 15.36 -3.80
C SER A 218 -0.91 15.84 -5.00
N PRO A 219 -0.57 16.98 -5.64
CA PRO A 219 -1.32 17.46 -6.80
C PRO A 219 -1.32 16.45 -7.96
N GLY A 220 -0.22 15.71 -8.14
CA GLY A 220 -0.12 14.64 -9.13
C GLY A 220 -1.07 13.47 -8.84
N LEU A 221 -1.15 13.04 -7.58
CA LEU A 221 -2.09 11.99 -7.16
C LEU A 221 -3.54 12.44 -7.29
N TRP A 222 -3.84 13.68 -6.93
CA TRP A 222 -5.17 14.24 -7.06
C TRP A 222 -5.61 14.31 -8.52
N LYS A 223 -4.72 14.78 -9.41
CA LYS A 223 -4.96 14.75 -10.85
C LYS A 223 -5.16 13.32 -11.37
N TYR A 224 -4.29 12.39 -10.99
CA TYR A 224 -4.40 10.97 -11.39
C TYR A 224 -5.75 10.38 -10.97
N LYS A 225 -6.23 10.66 -9.74
CA LYS A 225 -7.55 10.27 -9.27
C LYS A 225 -8.67 10.83 -10.16
N GLN A 226 -8.63 12.12 -10.50
CA GLN A 226 -9.66 12.74 -11.35
C GLN A 226 -9.73 12.13 -12.75
N GLU A 227 -8.59 11.71 -13.28
CA GLU A 227 -8.48 11.12 -14.61
C GLU A 227 -8.80 9.61 -14.60
N SER A 228 -8.76 8.95 -13.44
CA SER A 228 -8.97 7.50 -13.29
C SER A 228 -10.44 7.05 -13.36
N VAL A 229 -10.65 5.77 -13.66
CA VAL A 229 -11.84 5.03 -13.22
C VAL A 229 -11.58 4.63 -11.77
N SER A 230 -12.47 5.00 -10.85
CA SER A 230 -12.21 4.80 -9.43
C SER A 230 -13.41 4.26 -8.67
N ILE A 231 -13.11 3.55 -7.59
CA ILE A 231 -14.05 3.17 -6.54
C ILE A 231 -13.39 3.41 -5.19
N GLU A 232 -14.16 3.92 -4.24
CA GLU A 232 -13.71 4.13 -2.87
C GLU A 232 -14.59 3.33 -1.92
N PHE A 233 -13.96 2.84 -0.85
CA PHE A 233 -14.54 1.96 0.13
C PHE A 233 -14.44 2.63 1.49
N GLU A 234 -15.57 2.77 2.17
CA GLU A 234 -15.58 3.08 3.58
C GLU A 234 -15.23 1.79 4.34
N ASP A 235 -14.05 1.72 4.94
CA ASP A 235 -13.70 0.61 5.84
C ASP A 235 -14.49 0.79 7.13
N LYS A 236 -15.56 -0.01 7.27
CA LYS A 236 -16.21 -0.24 8.56
C LYS A 236 -15.40 -1.33 9.24
N ARG A 237 -14.89 -1.08 10.46
CA ARG A 237 -14.20 -1.96 11.46
C ARG A 237 -13.90 -3.43 11.15
N ASP A 238 -14.74 -4.12 10.40
CA ASP A 238 -14.67 -5.53 10.06
C ASP A 238 -13.95 -5.83 8.73
N ASP A 239 -13.78 -4.87 7.80
CA ASP A 239 -13.17 -5.14 6.47
C ASP A 239 -11.63 -5.23 6.52
N GLY A 240 -11.01 -4.81 7.63
CA GLY A 240 -9.66 -5.21 8.02
C GLY A 240 -8.52 -4.43 7.39
N PHE A 241 -8.77 -3.22 6.89
CA PHE A 241 -7.73 -2.31 6.39
C PHE A 241 -7.36 -1.21 7.40
N GLY A 242 -7.93 -1.24 8.61
CA GLY A 242 -7.52 -0.39 9.73
C GLY A 242 -8.41 0.83 9.97
N ASN A 243 -9.69 0.78 9.57
CA ASN A 243 -10.66 1.87 9.72
C ASN A 243 -10.32 3.12 8.90
N ILE A 244 -9.63 2.94 7.77
CA ILE A 244 -9.31 4.02 6.85
C ILE A 244 -10.03 3.77 5.54
N ALA A 245 -10.66 4.80 5.00
CA ALA A 245 -11.24 4.71 3.66
C ALA A 245 -10.12 4.40 2.66
N VAL A 246 -10.31 3.36 1.84
CA VAL A 246 -9.35 2.93 0.81
C VAL A 246 -9.96 3.13 -0.57
N GLY A 247 -9.13 3.36 -1.58
CA GLY A 247 -9.57 3.64 -2.94
C GLY A 247 -8.72 2.93 -3.98
N VAL A 248 -9.37 2.41 -5.01
CA VAL A 248 -8.74 1.89 -6.22
C VAL A 248 -8.92 2.91 -7.33
N TYR A 249 -7.82 3.35 -7.93
CA TYR A 249 -7.76 4.33 -9.01
C TYR A 249 -7.06 3.69 -10.21
N LEU A 250 -7.83 3.35 -11.24
CA LEU A 250 -7.32 2.70 -12.45
C LEU A 250 -7.24 3.70 -13.59
N LYS A 251 -6.13 3.68 -14.32
CA LYS A 251 -5.91 4.51 -15.50
C LYS A 251 -7.02 4.25 -16.54
N LYS A 252 -7.65 5.33 -17.01
CA LYS A 252 -8.49 5.31 -18.22
C LYS A 252 -7.57 5.23 -19.42
N VAL A 253 -7.92 4.39 -20.39
CA VAL A 253 -7.28 4.45 -21.71
C VAL A 253 -8.11 5.35 -22.61
N GLN A 254 -7.43 6.33 -23.20
CA GLN A 254 -7.98 7.27 -24.17
C GLN A 254 -8.09 6.60 -25.54
#